data_AF-A0A9E2U148-F1
#
_entry.id   AF-A0A9E2U148-F1
#
_cell.length_a   1.000
_cell.length_b   1.000
_cell.length_c   1.000
_cell.angle_alpha   90.00
_cell.angle_beta   90.00
_cell.angle_gamma   90.00
#
_symmetry.space_group_name_H-M   'P 1'
#
loop_
_entity.id
_entity.type
_entity.pdbx_description
1 polymer ?
#
loop_
_entity_poly.entity_id
_entity_poly.type
_entity_poly.pdbx_seq_one_letter_code
_entity_poly.pdbx_strand_id
1 'polypeptide(L)' 'MRRKALGLVGFATGVFAGSVLYRRTLARRRERVDVYFDDGTMITYVDGSPEADAVLPIARDALAAARR' A
#
# COMPACT_ATOMS: atom_id res chain seq x y z
N MET A 1 30.48 -27.14 11.18
CA MET A 1 29.95 -26.24 10.12
C MET A 1 28.42 -26.15 10.07
N ARG A 2 27.66 -27.22 10.38
CA ARG A 2 26.17 -27.24 10.34
C ARG A 2 25.47 -26.14 11.15
N ARG A 3 26.00 -25.74 12.31
CA ARG A 3 25.40 -24.69 13.17
C ARG A 3 25.46 -23.28 12.56
N LYS A 4 26.49 -22.97 11.77
CA LYS A 4 26.63 -21.67 11.08
C LYS A 4 25.69 -21.57 9.87
N ALA A 5 25.49 -22.69 9.15
CA ALA A 5 24.55 -22.76 8.04
C ALA A 5 23.09 -22.57 8.50
N LEU A 6 22.71 -23.15 9.64
CA LEU A 6 21.38 -22.93 10.25
C LEU A 6 21.12 -21.45 10.60
N GLY A 7 22.12 -20.74 11.12
CA GLY A 7 22.02 -19.30 11.38
C GLY A 7 21.86 -18.48 10.10
N LEU A 8 22.59 -18.83 9.04
CA LEU A 8 22.49 -18.17 7.73
C LEU A 8 21.14 -18.40 7.05
N VAL A 9 20.62 -19.63 7.11
CA VAL A 9 19.30 -19.96 6.56
C VAL A 9 18.19 -19.24 7.32
N GLY A 10 18.25 -19.21 8.66
CA GLY A 10 17.29 -18.48 9.49
C GLY A 10 17.33 -16.97 9.28
N PHE A 11 18.52 -16.40 9.06
CA PHE A 11 18.67 -14.99 8.73
C PHE A 11 18.12 -14.68 7.32
N ALA A 12 18.43 -15.50 6.33
CA ALA A 12 17.94 -15.33 4.96
C ALA A 12 16.41 -15.42 4.88
N THR A 13 15.79 -16.39 5.56
CA THR A 13 14.33 -16.49 5.63
C THR A 13 13.71 -15.35 6.42
N GLY A 14 14.34 -14.90 7.51
CA GLY A 14 13.90 -13.74 8.29
C GLY A 14 13.89 -12.45 7.48
N VAL A 15 14.94 -12.19 6.69
CA VAL A 15 15.03 -11.01 5.80
C VAL A 15 14.00 -11.10 4.68
N PHE A 16 13.82 -12.28 4.08
CA PHE A 16 12.86 -12.46 2.99
C PHE A 16 11.42 -12.31 3.48
N ALA A 17 11.06 -12.96 4.58
CA ALA A 17 9.75 -12.83 5.20
C ALA A 17 9.48 -11.39 5.68
N GLY A 18 10.48 -10.75 6.29
CA GLY A 18 10.43 -9.34 6.69
C GLY A 18 10.18 -8.42 5.49
N SER A 19 10.88 -8.64 4.37
CA SER A 19 10.72 -7.82 3.16
C SER A 19 9.35 -7.98 2.50
N VAL A 20 8.80 -9.20 2.45
CA VAL A 20 7.47 -9.46 1.88
C VAL A 20 6.37 -8.86 2.75
N LEU A 21 6.48 -9.00 4.08
CA LEU A 21 5.52 -8.41 5.01
C LEU A 21 5.62 -6.87 5.02
N TYR A 22 6.84 -6.32 5.04
CA TYR A 22 7.08 -4.87 4.94
C TYR A 22 6.53 -4.31 3.64
N ARG A 23 6.74 -5.01 2.51
CA ARG A 23 6.15 -4.65 1.23
C ARG A 23 4.63 -4.77 1.28
N ARG A 24 4.05 -5.79 1.92
CA ARG A 24 2.59 -5.93 2.02
C ARG A 24 1.94 -4.88 2.91
N THR A 25 2.60 -4.44 3.99
CA THR A 25 2.06 -3.45 4.93
C THR A 25 2.33 -2.01 4.50
N LEU A 26 3.47 -1.72 3.85
CA LEU A 26 3.77 -0.37 3.35
C LEU A 26 3.39 -0.16 1.88
N ALA A 27 3.23 -1.23 1.08
CA ALA A 27 2.57 -1.12 -0.23
C ALA A 27 1.05 -1.11 -0.14
N ARG A 28 0.45 -1.32 1.05
CA ARG A 28 -0.74 -0.54 1.42
C ARG A 28 -0.28 0.90 1.60
N ARG A 29 0.07 1.54 0.48
CA ARG A 29 0.32 2.97 0.45
C ARG A 29 -0.91 3.60 1.08
N ARG A 30 -0.71 4.53 2.02
CA ARG A 30 -1.76 5.43 2.48
C ARG A 30 -2.37 6.07 1.24
N GLU A 31 -3.49 5.53 0.79
CA GLU A 31 -4.26 6.05 -0.33
C GLU A 31 -5.11 7.18 0.24
N ARG A 32 -5.07 8.34 -0.40
CA ARG A 32 -5.86 9.50 -0.01
C ARG A 32 -6.65 9.95 -1.22
N VAL A 33 -7.81 10.56 -0.99
CA VAL A 33 -8.63 11.14 -2.04
C VAL A 33 -8.54 12.65 -1.91
N ASP A 34 -7.98 13.31 -2.91
CA ASP A 34 -7.93 14.77 -2.99
C ASP A 34 -9.01 15.23 -3.97
N VAL A 35 -9.99 15.98 -3.46
CA VAL A 35 -11.10 16.55 -4.24
C VAL A 35 -10.83 18.04 -4.46
N TYR A 36 -10.77 18.42 -5.73
CA TYR A 36 -10.58 19.81 -6.17
C TYR A 36 -11.92 20.38 -6.59
N PHE A 37 -12.23 21.57 -6.10
CA PHE A 37 -13.45 22.30 -6.44
C PHE A 37 -13.15 23.45 -7.41
N ASP A 38 -14.18 23.90 -8.11
CA ASP A 38 -14.07 24.97 -9.11
C ASP A 38 -13.68 26.33 -8.52
N ASP A 39 -13.90 26.52 -7.21
CA ASP A 39 -13.46 27.70 -6.47
C ASP A 39 -11.96 27.67 -6.10
N GLY A 40 -11.24 26.62 -6.51
CA GLY A 40 -9.82 26.41 -6.23
C GLY A 40 -9.55 25.83 -4.84
N THR A 41 -10.58 25.52 -4.06
CA THR A 41 -10.42 24.82 -2.78
C THR A 41 -10.17 23.34 -2.98
N MET A 42 -9.61 22.71 -1.95
CA MET A 42 -9.25 21.30 -1.96
C MET A 42 -9.61 20.65 -0.63
N ILE A 43 -10.22 19.47 -0.70
CA ILE A 43 -10.48 18.61 0.46
C ILE A 43 -9.71 17.30 0.30
N THR A 44 -8.92 16.95 1.31
CA THR A 44 -8.22 15.67 1.38
C THR A 44 -8.92 14.73 2.34
N TYR A 45 -9.38 13.59 1.82
CA TYR A 45 -9.85 12.46 2.62
C TYR A 45 -8.71 11.48 2.85
N VAL A 46 -8.43 11.22 4.12
CA VAL A 46 -7.37 10.30 4.53
C VAL A 46 -7.82 8.84 4.43
N ASP A 47 -6.85 7.95 4.28
CA ASP A 47 -7.05 6.50 4.30
C ASP A 47 -7.84 6.06 5.54
N GLY A 48 -8.91 5.27 5.34
CA GLY A 48 -9.83 4.80 6.38
C GLY A 48 -10.90 5.81 6.83
N SER A 49 -11.04 6.95 6.15
CA SER A 49 -12.24 7.79 6.28
C SER A 49 -13.40 7.21 5.46
N PRO A 50 -14.66 7.35 5.92
CA PRO A 50 -15.83 6.85 5.18
C PRO A 50 -15.90 7.37 3.74
N GLU A 51 -15.50 8.63 3.52
CA GLU A 51 -15.49 9.28 2.22
C GLU A 51 -14.43 8.69 1.28
N ALA A 52 -13.22 8.43 1.81
CA ALA A 52 -12.18 7.76 1.04
C ALA A 52 -12.60 6.32 0.68
N ASP A 53 -13.20 5.57 1.62
CA ASP A 53 -13.62 4.19 1.40
C ASP A 53 -14.71 4.06 0.34
N ALA A 54 -15.56 5.09 0.17
CA ALA A 54 -16.58 5.11 -0.87
C ALA A 54 -15.98 5.38 -2.26
N VAL A 55 -14.97 6.25 -2.37
CA VAL A 55 -14.44 6.75 -3.66
C VAL A 55 -13.26 5.91 -4.17
N LEU A 56 -12.40 5.42 -3.27
CA LEU A 56 -11.19 4.67 -3.63
C LEU A 56 -11.46 3.43 -4.50
N PRO A 57 -12.49 2.59 -4.25
CA PRO A 57 -12.77 1.44 -5.11
C PRO A 57 -13.08 1.85 -6.56
N ILE A 58 -13.87 2.90 -6.74
CA ILE A 58 -14.26 3.41 -8.07
C ILE A 58 -13.03 3.95 -8.82
N ALA A 59 -12.19 4.71 -8.11
CA ALA A 59 -10.95 5.24 -8.68
C ALA A 59 -9.99 4.11 -9.10
N ARG A 60 -9.88 3.04 -8.30
CA ARG A 60 -9.07 1.86 -8.63
C ARG A 60 -9.57 1.17 -9.89
N ASP A 61 -10.88 0.99 -10.03
CA ASP A 61 -11.49 0.37 -11.21
C ASP A 61 -11.24 1.20 -12.47
N ALA A 62 -11.40 2.53 -12.39
CA ALA A 62 -11.11 3.44 -13.50
C ALA A 62 -9.64 3.38 -13.93
N LEU A 63 -8.70 3.38 -12.97
CA LEU A 63 -7.27 3.27 -13.25
C LEU A 63 -6.88 1.90 -13.83
N ALA A 64 -7.53 0.82 -13.37
CA ALA A 64 -7.33 -0.51 -13.92
C ALA A 64 -7.83 -0.61 -15.36
N ALA A 65 -9.00 -0.02 -15.66
CA ALA A 65 -9.54 0.05 -17.01
C ALA A 65 -8.63 0.85 -17.96
N ALA A 66 -8.08 1.97 -17.50
CA ALA A 66 -7.19 2.82 -18.30
C ALA A 66 -5.79 2.20 -18.57
N ARG A 67 -5.37 1.23 -17.75
CA ARG A 67 -4.09 0.52 -17.93
C ARG A 67 -4.14 -0.61 -18.95
N ARG A 68 -5.34 -1.01 -19.38
CA ARG A 68 -5.57 -2.10 -20.33
C ARG A 68 -5.65 -1.56 -21.75
#